data_AF-A0A6F8TYG8-F1
#
_entry.id   AF-A0A6F8TYG8-F1
#
_cell.length_a   1.000
_cell.length_b   1.000
_cell.length_c   1.000
_cell.angle_alpha   90.00
_cell.angle_beta   90.00
_cell.angle_gamma   90.00
#
_symmetry.space_group_name_H-M   'P 1'
#
loop_
_entity.id
_entity.type
_entity.pdbx_description
1 polymer ?
#
loop_
_entity_poly.entity_id
_entity_poly.type
_entity_poly.pdbx_seq_one_letter_code
_entity_poly.pdbx_strand_id
1 'polypeptide(L)'
;MIELWLLEVLKGFGKLFLHPVLYVSILFAIMTGYYRVKRERRDFNTRLLDGYHDLRMMFTHGLGLGLLFSLLIVGAGVVIPPAAILLIGVITILFALTSRYQLLSAAMTVGFSYFILVMLDYFQWDLPVFSTYADDLNLGLLSSIVVLLGVLTLIEGSLIRLNGWKHTSPRLFKSARGLKVGAHLGKRLWLVPMFVLIPTGSFSLPFDWWPVFTLGTETYSLLCVPFLIGFQQLVKSTLPEVAMKHTGSRVFWLGAFTLTLAITGFWASMFSIAAAVVGIVGRAWIGYRFRAGDDAKPYFFKRQPNGVMILGILPGSPARKLTLQVGEIVLKVNGTDVNTERAFYEALQKNGAYCKLEVLGTNGENRFTQGALYEGDHHELGIIFADEASGWEQYQVS
;
A
#
# COMPACT_ATOMS: atom_id res chain seq x y z
N MET A 1 22.44 -28.04 -16.74
CA MET A 1 21.26 -27.15 -16.87
C MET A 1 20.73 -26.69 -15.52
N ILE A 2 20.23 -27.57 -14.64
CA ILE A 2 19.64 -27.17 -13.33
C ILE A 2 20.63 -26.42 -12.42
N GLU A 3 21.89 -26.86 -12.35
CA GLU A 3 22.93 -26.21 -11.53
C GLU A 3 23.19 -24.76 -11.96
N LEU A 4 23.16 -24.47 -13.26
CA LEU A 4 23.33 -23.11 -13.79
C LEU A 4 22.15 -22.21 -13.40
N TRP A 5 20.92 -22.72 -13.51
CA TRP A 5 19.71 -22.02 -13.04
C TRP A 5 19.78 -21.70 -11.55
N LEU A 6 20.18 -22.66 -10.73
CA LEU A 6 20.27 -22.47 -9.28
C LEU A 6 21.36 -21.45 -8.90
N LEU A 7 22.51 -21.51 -9.56
CA LEU A 7 23.63 -20.61 -9.34
C LEU A 7 23.31 -19.17 -9.77
N GLU A 8 22.58 -18.98 -10.87
CA GLU A 8 22.16 -17.65 -11.31
C GLU A 8 21.03 -17.08 -10.47
N VAL A 9 20.09 -17.89 -9.99
CA VAL A 9 19.11 -17.46 -8.97
C VAL A 9 19.83 -17.01 -7.71
N LEU A 10 20.85 -17.74 -7.26
CA LEU A 10 21.64 -17.38 -6.08
C LEU A 10 22.41 -16.06 -6.28
N LYS A 11 23.10 -15.91 -7.42
CA LYS A 11 23.77 -14.64 -7.77
C LYS A 11 22.79 -13.48 -7.87
N GLY A 12 21.67 -13.68 -8.56
CA GLY A 12 20.62 -12.70 -8.75
C GLY A 12 20.02 -12.25 -7.42
N PHE A 13 19.82 -13.20 -6.49
CA PHE A 13 19.41 -12.91 -5.12
C PHE A 13 20.50 -12.17 -4.33
N GLY A 14 21.78 -12.54 -4.47
CA GLY A 14 22.89 -11.83 -3.85
C GLY A 14 22.96 -10.35 -4.27
N LYS A 15 22.71 -10.06 -5.55
CA LYS A 15 22.66 -8.70 -6.10
C LYS A 15 21.53 -7.85 -5.51
N LEU A 16 20.47 -8.45 -4.96
CA LEU A 16 19.38 -7.74 -4.25
C LEU A 16 19.94 -6.86 -3.12
N PHE A 17 20.92 -7.36 -2.37
CA PHE A 17 21.55 -6.65 -1.26
C PHE A 17 22.48 -5.54 -1.71
N LEU A 18 22.86 -5.47 -2.98
CA LEU A 18 23.60 -4.35 -3.55
C LEU A 18 22.67 -3.25 -4.07
N HIS A 19 21.37 -3.53 -4.20
CA HIS A 19 20.43 -2.61 -4.82
C HIS A 19 20.05 -1.46 -3.86
N PRO A 20 20.24 -0.18 -4.24
CA PRO A 20 20.06 0.95 -3.33
C PRO A 20 18.61 1.12 -2.86
N VAL A 21 17.62 0.77 -3.71
CA VAL A 21 16.19 0.83 -3.34
C VAL A 21 15.86 -0.03 -2.12
N LEU A 22 16.58 -1.13 -1.88
CA LEU A 22 16.36 -1.97 -0.70
C LEU A 22 16.59 -1.17 0.59
N TYR A 23 17.77 -0.55 0.73
CA TYR A 23 18.11 0.24 1.91
C TYR A 23 17.23 1.47 2.07
N VAL A 24 16.96 2.15 0.95
CA VAL A 24 16.07 3.31 0.92
C VAL A 24 14.65 2.92 1.36
N SER A 25 14.14 1.77 0.92
CA SER A 25 12.82 1.28 1.34
C SER A 25 12.74 1.02 2.85
N ILE A 26 13.78 0.41 3.44
CA ILE A 26 13.86 0.15 4.88
C ILE A 26 13.87 1.47 5.65
N LEU A 27 14.69 2.44 5.23
CA LEU A 27 14.75 3.77 5.83
C LEU A 27 13.38 4.45 5.79
N PHE A 28 12.72 4.47 4.63
CA PHE A 28 11.39 5.09 4.49
C PHE A 28 10.31 4.37 5.30
N ALA A 29 10.36 3.03 5.42
CA ALA A 29 9.43 2.29 6.26
C ALA A 29 9.60 2.66 7.74
N ILE A 30 10.83 2.80 8.24
CA ILE A 30 11.11 3.25 9.60
C ILE A 30 10.63 4.70 9.82
N MET A 31 10.95 5.61 8.89
CA MET A 31 10.48 6.99 8.95
C MET A 31 8.95 7.08 8.97
N THR A 32 8.27 6.26 8.16
CA THR A 32 6.79 6.18 8.15
C THR A 32 6.25 5.86 9.53
N GLY A 33 6.80 4.82 10.15
CA GLY A 33 6.40 4.37 11.47
C GLY A 33 6.64 5.43 12.52
N TYR A 34 7.79 6.10 12.49
CA TYR A 34 8.11 7.18 13.42
C TYR A 34 7.12 8.35 13.30
N TYR A 35 6.89 8.88 12.10
CA TYR A 35 5.96 9.99 11.90
C TYR A 35 4.50 9.60 12.19
N ARG A 36 4.14 8.34 11.97
CA ARG A 36 2.82 7.80 12.36
C ARG A 36 2.66 7.79 13.87
N VAL A 37 3.60 7.22 14.61
CA VAL A 37 3.55 7.17 16.08
C VAL A 37 3.55 8.57 16.69
N LYS A 38 4.36 9.49 16.17
CA LYS A 38 4.37 10.89 16.62
C LYS A 38 3.01 11.56 16.41
N ARG A 39 2.33 11.27 15.30
CA ARG A 39 0.97 11.76 15.04
C ARG A 39 -0.06 11.09 15.95
N GLU A 40 -0.05 9.77 16.08
CA GLU A 40 -1.02 9.03 16.91
C GLU A 40 -0.96 9.50 18.37
N ARG A 41 0.24 9.71 18.93
CA ARG A 41 0.40 10.27 20.28
C ARG A 41 -0.09 11.72 20.40
N ARG A 42 -0.03 12.50 19.32
CA ARG A 42 -0.56 13.87 19.31
C ARG A 42 -2.08 13.90 19.23
N ASP A 43 -2.66 12.99 18.44
CA ASP A 43 -4.09 12.96 18.16
C ASP A 43 -4.88 12.25 19.27
N PHE A 44 -4.32 11.19 19.88
CA PHE A 44 -5.02 10.28 20.80
C PHE A 44 -4.29 10.04 22.13
N ASN A 45 -3.19 10.77 22.43
CA ASN A 45 -2.31 10.56 23.60
C ASN A 45 -1.68 9.16 23.74
N THR A 46 -2.01 8.22 22.87
CA THR A 46 -1.51 6.84 22.84
C THR A 46 -1.02 6.46 21.45
N ARG A 47 -0.20 5.41 21.36
CA ARG A 47 0.18 4.80 20.08
C ARG A 47 -0.76 3.63 19.82
N LEU A 48 -1.24 3.49 18.59
CA LEU A 48 -2.04 2.32 18.25
C LEU A 48 -1.15 1.11 17.97
N LEU A 49 -0.02 1.34 17.31
CA LEU A 49 0.87 0.29 16.82
C LEU A 49 2.32 0.70 17.03
N ASP A 50 3.21 -0.27 17.12
CA ASP A 50 4.64 0.01 17.28
C ASP A 50 5.23 0.67 16.03
N GLY A 51 6.31 1.45 16.22
CA GLY A 51 7.02 2.13 15.13
C GLY A 51 7.57 1.18 14.07
N TYR A 52 7.94 -0.05 14.46
CA TYR A 52 8.43 -1.08 13.54
C TYR A 52 7.32 -1.85 12.80
N HIS A 53 6.06 -1.56 13.06
CA HIS A 53 4.96 -2.27 12.40
C HIS A 53 4.95 -2.03 10.88
N ASP A 54 5.23 -0.80 10.42
CA ASP A 54 5.28 -0.51 8.99
C ASP A 54 6.42 -1.25 8.28
N LEU A 55 7.58 -1.38 8.94
CA LEU A 55 8.71 -2.18 8.45
C LEU A 55 8.36 -3.66 8.33
N ARG A 56 7.72 -4.25 9.36
CA ARG A 56 7.27 -5.65 9.31
C ARG A 56 6.25 -5.87 8.19
N MET A 57 5.29 -4.94 8.05
CA MET A 57 4.25 -5.02 7.03
C MET A 57 4.81 -4.93 5.60
N MET A 58 5.93 -4.21 5.41
CA MET A 58 6.59 -4.06 4.12
C MET A 58 6.99 -5.42 3.49
N PHE A 59 7.40 -6.39 4.31
CA PHE A 59 7.86 -7.71 3.86
C PHE A 59 6.78 -8.80 3.87
N THR A 60 5.52 -8.50 4.20
CA THR A 60 4.50 -9.56 4.39
C THR A 60 4.07 -10.26 3.10
N HIS A 61 3.31 -9.57 2.25
CA HIS A 61 2.68 -10.17 1.06
C HIS A 61 3.44 -9.85 -0.23
N GLY A 62 4.35 -8.87 -0.19
CA GLY A 62 5.15 -8.46 -1.34
C GLY A 62 6.15 -9.54 -1.78
N LEU A 63 6.73 -10.28 -0.83
CA LEU A 63 7.65 -11.39 -1.11
C LEU A 63 6.96 -12.50 -1.92
N GLY A 64 5.80 -12.97 -1.44
CA GLY A 64 5.07 -14.07 -2.09
C GLY A 64 4.57 -13.70 -3.48
N LEU A 65 3.98 -12.51 -3.64
CA LEU A 65 3.53 -12.04 -4.96
C LEU A 65 4.69 -11.74 -5.91
N GLY A 66 5.80 -11.18 -5.40
CA GLY A 66 7.01 -10.93 -6.19
C GLY A 66 7.57 -12.22 -6.78
N LEU A 67 7.72 -13.26 -5.96
CA LEU A 67 8.17 -14.59 -6.41
C LEU A 67 7.20 -15.24 -7.40
N LEU A 68 5.89 -15.18 -7.13
CA LEU A 68 4.87 -15.74 -8.03
C LEU A 68 4.93 -15.11 -9.43
N PHE A 69 4.95 -13.79 -9.50
CA PHE A 69 5.00 -13.06 -10.78
C PHE A 69 6.39 -13.06 -11.42
N SER A 70 7.46 -13.32 -10.65
CA SER A 70 8.80 -13.58 -11.20
C SER A 70 8.77 -14.79 -12.12
N LEU A 71 8.12 -15.88 -11.71
CA LEU A 71 7.99 -17.09 -12.53
C LEU A 71 7.24 -16.80 -13.83
N LEU A 72 6.23 -15.93 -13.79
CA LEU A 72 5.49 -15.53 -14.98
C LEU A 72 6.33 -14.68 -15.94
N ILE A 73 7.06 -13.67 -15.45
CA ILE A 73 7.92 -12.80 -16.27
C ILE A 73 9.09 -13.58 -16.86
N VAL A 74 9.79 -14.38 -16.03
CA VAL A 74 10.93 -15.19 -16.47
C VAL A 74 10.46 -16.29 -17.41
N GLY A 75 9.35 -16.98 -17.10
CA GLY A 75 8.79 -18.02 -17.96
C GLY A 75 8.31 -17.49 -19.31
N ALA A 76 7.74 -16.29 -19.34
CA ALA A 76 7.40 -15.60 -20.58
C ALA A 76 8.62 -15.04 -21.34
N GLY A 77 9.82 -15.07 -20.75
CA GLY A 77 11.02 -14.57 -21.40
C GLY A 77 10.99 -13.06 -21.64
N VAL A 78 10.46 -12.29 -20.69
CA VAL A 78 10.43 -10.83 -20.78
C VAL A 78 11.77 -10.27 -20.31
N VAL A 79 12.54 -9.71 -21.25
CA VAL A 79 13.85 -9.12 -20.98
C VAL A 79 13.70 -7.63 -20.70
N ILE A 80 14.23 -7.17 -19.56
CA ILE A 80 14.16 -5.79 -19.11
C ILE A 80 15.52 -5.11 -19.32
N PRO A 81 15.57 -3.94 -19.99
CA PRO A 81 16.80 -3.18 -20.15
C PRO A 81 17.42 -2.78 -18.80
N PRO A 82 18.75 -2.87 -18.63
CA PRO A 82 19.42 -2.36 -17.45
C PRO A 82 19.14 -0.87 -17.20
N ALA A 83 19.06 -0.06 -18.28
CA ALA A 83 18.69 1.35 -18.22
C ALA A 83 17.32 1.57 -17.56
N ALA A 84 16.35 0.70 -17.84
CA ALA A 84 15.02 0.77 -17.25
C ALA A 84 15.04 0.45 -15.76
N ILE A 85 15.77 -0.60 -15.35
CA ILE A 85 15.90 -0.96 -13.93
C ILE A 85 16.54 0.17 -13.13
N LEU A 86 17.62 0.75 -13.67
CA LEU A 86 18.31 1.88 -13.05
C LEU A 86 17.37 3.09 -12.92
N LEU A 87 16.69 3.47 -14.00
CA LEU A 87 15.80 4.63 -14.00
C LEU A 87 14.58 4.43 -13.08
N ILE A 88 13.97 3.24 -13.09
CA ILE A 88 12.89 2.89 -12.14
C ILE A 88 13.39 3.05 -10.71
N GLY A 89 14.62 2.60 -10.42
CA GLY A 89 15.25 2.79 -9.12
C GLY A 89 15.39 4.27 -8.73
N VAL A 90 15.93 5.09 -9.64
CA VAL A 90 16.10 6.55 -9.42
C VAL A 90 14.75 7.24 -9.20
N ILE A 91 13.77 7.02 -10.09
CA ILE A 91 12.43 7.60 -9.97
C ILE A 91 11.74 7.16 -8.67
N THR A 92 11.91 5.90 -8.27
CA THR A 92 11.38 5.39 -7.01
C THR A 92 11.98 6.15 -5.82
N ILE A 93 13.29 6.37 -5.80
CA ILE A 93 13.97 7.13 -4.73
C ILE A 93 13.50 8.59 -4.71
N LEU A 94 13.38 9.23 -5.88
CA LEU A 94 12.88 10.61 -5.99
C LEU A 94 11.42 10.74 -5.50
N PHE A 95 10.55 9.81 -5.90
CA PHE A 95 9.15 9.80 -5.46
C PHE A 95 9.02 9.48 -3.97
N ALA A 96 9.88 8.61 -3.42
CA ALA A 96 9.95 8.33 -1.99
C ALA A 96 10.24 9.59 -1.16
N LEU A 97 11.16 10.45 -1.63
CA LEU A 97 11.53 11.70 -0.94
C LEU A 97 10.34 12.66 -0.78
N THR A 98 9.42 12.69 -1.75
CA THR A 98 8.21 13.54 -1.72
C THR A 98 7.24 13.17 -0.57
N SER A 99 7.44 12.04 0.12
CA SER A 99 6.61 11.57 1.24
C SER A 99 5.12 11.34 0.89
N ARG A 100 4.75 11.40 -0.39
CA ARG A 100 3.41 11.16 -0.94
C ARG A 100 3.35 9.76 -1.56
N TYR A 101 2.76 8.80 -0.84
CA TYR A 101 2.97 7.37 -1.15
C TYR A 101 2.15 6.93 -2.37
N GLN A 102 1.21 7.78 -2.79
CA GLN A 102 0.49 7.63 -4.05
C GLN A 102 1.40 7.73 -5.28
N LEU A 103 2.54 8.46 -5.19
CA LEU A 103 3.52 8.54 -6.27
C LEU A 103 4.35 7.25 -6.39
N LEU A 104 4.49 6.48 -5.31
CA LEU A 104 5.21 5.20 -5.32
C LEU A 104 4.35 4.04 -5.87
N SER A 105 3.21 4.33 -6.50
CA SER A 105 2.46 3.32 -7.25
C SER A 105 3.33 2.75 -8.37
N ALA A 106 3.13 1.47 -8.70
CA ALA A 106 3.85 0.79 -9.78
C ALA A 106 3.66 1.49 -11.13
N ALA A 107 2.42 1.88 -11.44
CA ALA A 107 2.10 2.60 -12.67
C ALA A 107 2.83 3.95 -12.76
N MET A 108 3.03 4.63 -11.64
CA MET A 108 3.71 5.94 -11.60
C MET A 108 5.22 5.78 -11.75
N THR A 109 5.85 4.92 -10.94
CA THR A 109 7.30 4.73 -10.96
C THR A 109 7.78 4.16 -12.29
N VAL A 110 7.15 3.08 -12.77
CA VAL A 110 7.51 2.45 -14.05
C VAL A 110 7.07 3.30 -15.23
N GLY A 111 5.88 3.90 -15.18
CA GLY A 111 5.34 4.70 -16.27
C GLY A 111 6.14 5.98 -16.52
N PHE A 112 6.51 6.72 -15.47
CA PHE A 112 7.39 7.89 -15.64
C PHE A 112 8.77 7.49 -16.15
N SER A 113 9.32 6.37 -15.68
CA SER A 113 10.60 5.85 -16.18
C SER A 113 10.51 5.51 -17.68
N TYR A 114 9.44 4.86 -18.11
CA TYR A 114 9.16 4.58 -19.51
C TYR A 114 9.15 5.86 -20.36
N PHE A 115 8.37 6.87 -19.96
CA PHE A 115 8.29 8.13 -20.73
C PHE A 115 9.61 8.87 -20.78
N ILE A 116 10.39 8.87 -19.70
CA ILE A 116 11.72 9.48 -19.70
C ILE A 116 12.64 8.76 -20.68
N LEU A 117 12.64 7.41 -20.72
CA LEU A 117 13.43 6.66 -21.69
C LEU A 117 13.02 6.96 -23.13
N VAL A 118 11.71 7.00 -23.41
CA VAL A 118 11.19 7.37 -24.74
C VAL A 118 11.62 8.79 -25.12
N MET A 119 11.62 9.73 -24.18
CA MET A 119 12.08 11.10 -24.44
C MET A 119 13.60 11.16 -24.67
N LEU A 120 14.40 10.45 -23.88
CA LEU A 120 15.85 10.40 -24.05
C LEU A 120 16.23 9.83 -25.42
N ASP A 121 15.56 8.75 -25.83
CA ASP A 121 15.71 8.15 -27.16
C ASP A 121 15.24 9.13 -28.26
N TYR A 122 14.04 9.70 -28.15
CA TYR A 122 13.51 10.62 -29.17
C TYR A 122 14.38 11.88 -29.38
N PHE A 123 14.89 12.47 -28.30
CA PHE A 123 15.73 13.67 -28.37
C PHE A 123 17.23 13.39 -28.52
N GLN A 124 17.64 12.12 -28.51
CA GLN A 124 19.04 11.69 -28.59
C GLN A 124 19.91 12.40 -27.53
N TRP A 125 19.40 12.45 -26.29
CA TRP A 125 20.11 13.08 -25.18
C TRP A 125 21.15 12.14 -24.58
N ASP A 126 22.42 12.45 -24.83
CA ASP A 126 23.55 11.70 -24.25
C ASP A 126 23.79 12.06 -22.80
N LEU A 127 23.23 11.26 -21.89
CA LEU A 127 23.57 11.29 -20.48
C LEU A 127 24.68 10.26 -20.20
N PRO A 128 25.89 10.64 -19.73
CA PRO A 128 27.04 9.74 -19.61
C PRO A 128 26.80 8.47 -18.79
N VAL A 129 25.90 8.53 -17.79
CA VAL A 129 25.56 7.39 -16.93
C VAL A 129 24.55 6.44 -17.61
N PHE A 130 23.75 6.96 -18.54
CA PHE A 130 22.74 6.21 -19.26
C PHE A 130 23.20 5.77 -20.64
N SER A 131 24.11 6.50 -21.30
CA SER A 131 24.62 6.18 -22.64
C SER A 131 25.21 4.77 -22.70
N THR A 132 25.93 4.35 -21.65
CA THR A 132 26.47 2.98 -21.51
C THR A 132 25.39 1.88 -21.56
N TYR A 133 24.14 2.22 -21.25
CA TYR A 133 22.99 1.30 -21.24
C TYR A 133 21.90 1.70 -22.24
N ALA A 134 22.09 2.79 -22.99
CA ALA A 134 21.10 3.38 -23.89
C ALA A 134 21.27 2.90 -25.33
N ASP A 135 22.49 2.47 -25.71
CA ASP A 135 22.77 1.90 -27.04
C ASP A 135 21.89 0.68 -27.36
N ASP A 136 21.34 0.02 -26.32
CA ASP A 136 20.45 -1.13 -26.43
C ASP A 136 18.95 -0.78 -26.48
N LEU A 137 18.53 0.50 -26.46
CA LEU A 137 17.11 0.89 -26.43
C LEU A 137 16.47 0.74 -27.82
N ASN A 138 15.87 -0.43 -28.09
CA ASN A 138 14.96 -0.60 -29.23
C ASN A 138 13.47 -0.49 -28.82
N LEU A 139 12.60 -0.26 -29.79
CA LEU A 139 11.14 -0.18 -29.58
C LEU A 139 10.54 -1.44 -28.94
N GLY A 140 11.15 -2.62 -29.14
CA GLY A 140 10.71 -3.88 -28.53
C GLY A 140 10.95 -3.94 -27.02
N LEU A 141 12.05 -3.36 -26.55
CA LEU A 141 12.41 -3.27 -25.13
C LEU A 141 11.59 -2.23 -24.38
N LEU A 142 11.16 -1.18 -25.07
CA LEU A 142 10.18 -0.25 -24.51
C LEU A 142 8.88 -1.00 -24.17
N SER A 143 8.44 -1.94 -25.00
CA SER A 143 7.26 -2.79 -24.71
C SER A 143 7.45 -3.71 -23.50
N SER A 144 8.66 -4.22 -23.24
CA SER A 144 8.91 -5.07 -22.06
C SER A 144 8.78 -4.30 -20.74
N ILE A 145 9.13 -3.01 -20.74
CA ILE A 145 8.92 -2.11 -19.60
C ILE A 145 7.41 -1.93 -19.32
N VAL A 146 6.58 -1.83 -20.36
CA VAL A 146 5.13 -1.66 -20.19
C VAL A 146 4.45 -2.98 -19.76
N VAL A 147 4.97 -4.12 -20.20
CA VAL A 147 4.58 -5.43 -19.65
C VAL A 147 4.89 -5.49 -18.15
N LEU A 148 6.10 -5.08 -17.75
CA LEU A 148 6.49 -4.99 -16.33
C LEU A 148 5.57 -4.03 -15.55
N LEU A 149 5.20 -2.89 -16.15
CA LEU A 149 4.24 -1.94 -15.57
C LEU A 149 2.88 -2.61 -15.29
N GLY A 150 2.34 -3.34 -16.27
CA GLY A 150 1.08 -4.08 -16.12
C GLY A 150 1.15 -5.12 -15.01
N VAL A 151 2.23 -5.91 -14.97
CA VAL A 151 2.48 -6.92 -13.92
C VAL A 151 2.60 -6.30 -12.53
N LEU A 152 3.42 -5.26 -12.36
CA LEU A 152 3.58 -4.61 -11.07
C LEU A 152 2.29 -3.91 -10.62
N THR A 153 1.47 -3.41 -11.55
CA THR A 153 0.15 -2.83 -11.24
C THR A 153 -0.86 -3.91 -10.81
N LEU A 154 -0.81 -5.11 -11.40
CA LEU A 154 -1.58 -6.27 -10.92
C LEU A 154 -1.21 -6.65 -9.48
N ILE A 155 0.10 -6.66 -9.18
CA ILE A 155 0.61 -6.92 -7.83
C ILE A 155 0.15 -5.82 -6.87
N GLU A 156 0.25 -4.54 -7.27
CA GLU A 156 -0.25 -3.41 -6.46
C GLU A 156 -1.72 -3.59 -6.11
N GLY A 157 -2.59 -3.86 -7.09
CA GLY A 157 -4.02 -4.07 -6.86
C GLY A 157 -4.30 -5.24 -5.91
N SER A 158 -3.54 -6.32 -6.06
CA SER A 158 -3.62 -7.52 -5.20
C SER A 158 -3.20 -7.21 -3.76
N LEU A 159 -2.09 -6.49 -3.57
CA LEU A 159 -1.59 -6.06 -2.26
C LEU A 159 -2.58 -5.15 -1.53
N ILE A 160 -3.17 -4.18 -2.26
CA ILE A 160 -4.19 -3.29 -1.70
C ILE A 160 -5.40 -4.10 -1.23
N ARG A 161 -5.88 -5.06 -2.03
CA ARG A 161 -7.04 -5.88 -1.69
C ARG A 161 -6.79 -6.79 -0.47
N LEU A 162 -5.60 -7.39 -0.37
CA LEU A 162 -5.25 -8.34 0.69
C LEU A 162 -4.91 -7.66 2.03
N ASN A 163 -4.12 -6.58 1.99
CA ASN A 163 -3.52 -5.99 3.19
C ASN A 163 -3.61 -4.45 3.26
N GLY A 164 -4.21 -3.78 2.27
CA GLY A 164 -4.34 -2.31 2.28
C GLY A 164 -5.17 -1.78 3.44
N TRP A 165 -6.22 -2.52 3.84
CA TRP A 165 -7.21 -2.13 4.85
C TRP A 165 -6.91 -2.58 6.28
N LYS A 166 -6.05 -3.59 6.47
CA LYS A 166 -5.71 -4.08 7.81
C LYS A 166 -4.92 -3.00 8.54
N HIS A 167 -5.11 -2.84 9.85
CA HIS A 167 -4.32 -1.94 10.71
C HIS A 167 -4.20 -0.49 10.19
N THR A 168 -5.29 0.08 9.68
CA THR A 168 -5.33 1.48 9.25
C THR A 168 -5.18 2.42 10.46
N SER A 169 -4.58 3.60 10.23
CA SER A 169 -4.34 4.57 11.29
C SER A 169 -5.55 5.52 11.38
N PRO A 170 -6.24 5.61 12.53
CA PRO A 170 -7.33 6.56 12.72
C PRO A 170 -6.81 7.99 12.67
N ARG A 171 -7.69 8.92 12.28
CA ARG A 171 -7.42 10.36 12.25
C ARG A 171 -8.67 11.11 12.65
N LEU A 172 -8.49 12.16 13.43
CA LEU A 172 -9.52 13.14 13.75
C LEU A 172 -9.25 14.44 12.99
N PHE A 173 -10.30 15.06 12.45
CA PHE A 173 -10.22 16.42 11.93
C PHE A 173 -11.56 17.13 12.05
N LYS A 174 -11.54 18.46 11.91
CA LYS A 174 -12.75 19.28 11.88
C LYS A 174 -13.38 19.19 10.49
N SER A 175 -14.67 18.84 10.44
CA SER A 175 -15.48 18.92 9.23
C SER A 175 -15.69 20.38 8.80
N ALA A 176 -16.20 20.60 7.57
CA ALA A 176 -16.58 21.94 7.10
C ALA A 176 -17.61 22.64 8.00
N ARG A 177 -18.34 21.87 8.81
CA ARG A 177 -19.33 22.36 9.80
C ARG A 177 -18.72 22.58 11.21
N GLY A 178 -17.40 22.50 11.35
CA GLY A 178 -16.70 22.65 12.63
C GLY A 178 -16.74 21.42 13.55
N LEU A 179 -17.61 20.45 13.29
CA LEU A 179 -17.73 19.22 14.09
C LEU A 179 -16.49 18.32 13.90
N LYS A 180 -15.95 17.76 14.99
CA LYS A 180 -14.92 16.73 14.93
C LYS A 180 -15.50 15.46 14.29
N VAL A 181 -14.78 14.89 13.34
CA VAL A 181 -15.12 13.65 12.65
C VAL A 181 -13.89 12.77 12.54
N GLY A 182 -14.11 11.47 12.61
CA GLY A 182 -13.10 10.45 12.39
C GLY A 182 -12.95 10.09 10.92
N ALA A 183 -11.77 9.57 10.58
CA ALA A 183 -11.48 8.91 9.33
C ALA A 183 -10.33 7.93 9.52
N HIS A 184 -10.08 7.10 8.52
CA HIS A 184 -8.95 6.18 8.53
C HIS A 184 -8.01 6.46 7.37
N LEU A 185 -6.73 6.57 7.69
CA LEU A 185 -5.67 6.60 6.69
C LEU A 185 -5.08 5.20 6.52
N GLY A 186 -5.29 4.61 5.34
CA GLY A 186 -4.46 3.51 4.84
C GLY A 186 -3.20 4.08 4.22
N LYS A 187 -2.04 3.80 4.81
CA LYS A 187 -0.74 4.17 4.27
C LYS A 187 0.17 2.96 4.36
N ARG A 188 0.64 2.46 3.21
CA ARG A 188 1.42 1.22 3.09
C ARG A 188 2.58 1.40 2.13
N LEU A 189 3.66 0.70 2.45
CA LEU A 189 4.79 0.42 1.57
C LEU A 189 4.94 -1.09 1.54
N TRP A 190 5.12 -1.64 0.35
CA TRP A 190 5.42 -3.05 0.14
C TRP A 190 6.68 -3.15 -0.69
N LEU A 191 7.60 -4.01 -0.23
CA LEU A 191 8.76 -4.38 -1.02
C LEU A 191 8.43 -5.66 -1.79
N VAL A 192 8.54 -5.60 -3.11
CA VAL A 192 8.25 -6.69 -4.04
C VAL A 192 9.56 -7.08 -4.73
N PRO A 193 10.37 -7.97 -4.13
CA PRO A 193 11.52 -8.53 -4.81
C PRO A 193 11.03 -9.44 -5.94
N MET A 194 11.49 -9.16 -7.15
CA MET A 194 11.09 -9.89 -8.35
C MET A 194 12.32 -10.20 -9.19
N PHE A 195 12.43 -11.44 -9.67
CA PHE A 195 13.43 -11.81 -10.66
C PHE A 195 13.00 -11.34 -12.05
N VAL A 196 13.90 -10.65 -12.71
CA VAL A 196 13.76 -10.20 -14.11
C VAL A 196 14.94 -10.69 -14.93
N LEU A 197 14.72 -10.90 -16.23
CA LEU A 197 15.79 -11.24 -17.17
C LEU A 197 16.45 -9.95 -17.65
N ILE A 198 17.78 -9.94 -17.66
CA ILE A 198 18.59 -8.87 -18.23
C ILE A 198 19.47 -9.43 -19.36
N PRO A 199 19.77 -8.64 -20.39
CA PRO A 199 20.51 -9.06 -21.59
C PRO A 199 22.03 -9.14 -21.40
N THR A 200 22.48 -9.31 -20.16
CA THR A 200 23.90 -9.42 -19.81
C THR A 200 24.08 -10.74 -19.10
N GLY A 201 25.04 -11.59 -19.49
CA GLY A 201 25.26 -12.83 -18.76
C GLY A 201 25.89 -13.96 -19.56
N SER A 202 25.64 -15.18 -19.07
CA SER A 202 26.24 -16.42 -19.59
C SER A 202 25.20 -17.48 -19.94
N PHE A 203 23.90 -17.24 -19.74
CA PHE A 203 22.87 -18.18 -20.20
C PHE A 203 22.68 -18.10 -21.69
N SER A 204 23.00 -19.18 -22.40
CA SER A 204 22.54 -19.41 -23.77
C SER A 204 21.05 -19.78 -23.81
N LEU A 205 20.40 -19.51 -24.94
CA LEU A 205 18.99 -19.83 -25.22
C LEU A 205 18.68 -21.32 -24.93
N PRO A 206 17.89 -21.65 -23.88
CA PRO A 206 17.47 -23.03 -23.61
C PRO A 206 16.42 -23.53 -24.62
N PHE A 207 15.69 -22.63 -25.28
CA PHE A 207 14.64 -22.93 -26.24
C PHE A 207 14.61 -21.88 -27.35
N ASP A 208 14.25 -22.26 -28.57
CA ASP A 208 14.23 -21.36 -29.73
C ASP A 208 13.17 -20.25 -29.64
N TRP A 209 12.10 -20.46 -28.88
CA TRP A 209 11.01 -19.50 -28.67
C TRP A 209 11.23 -18.57 -27.47
N TRP A 210 12.27 -18.81 -26.66
CA TRP A 210 12.53 -18.09 -25.42
C TRP A 210 13.89 -17.40 -25.49
N PRO A 211 14.03 -16.11 -25.18
CA PRO A 211 12.98 -15.22 -24.66
C PRO A 211 12.03 -14.70 -25.74
N VAL A 212 10.77 -14.40 -25.37
CA VAL A 212 9.78 -13.82 -26.30
C VAL A 212 10.15 -12.38 -26.67
N PHE A 213 10.83 -11.66 -25.78
CA PHE A 213 11.35 -10.32 -26.02
C PHE A 213 12.88 -10.40 -26.17
N THR A 214 13.37 -10.64 -27.39
CA THR A 214 14.81 -10.81 -27.67
C THR A 214 15.51 -9.49 -27.93
N LEU A 215 16.77 -9.42 -27.52
CA LEU A 215 17.68 -8.29 -27.77
C LEU A 215 18.69 -8.55 -28.90
N GLY A 216 18.52 -9.63 -29.66
CA GLY A 216 19.53 -10.11 -30.61
C GLY A 216 20.79 -10.65 -29.94
N THR A 217 20.87 -10.61 -28.61
CA THR A 217 21.91 -11.26 -27.81
C THR A 217 21.50 -12.69 -27.48
N GLU A 218 22.47 -13.59 -27.46
CA GLU A 218 22.24 -15.00 -27.09
C GLU A 218 22.41 -15.24 -25.59
N THR A 219 22.87 -14.24 -24.84
CA THR A 219 23.27 -14.38 -23.44
C THR A 219 22.44 -13.57 -22.47
N TYR A 220 21.91 -14.22 -21.44
CA TYR A 220 21.05 -13.62 -20.41
C TYR A 220 21.54 -13.91 -18.98
N SER A 221 21.08 -13.11 -18.01
CA SER A 221 21.23 -13.37 -16.57
C SER A 221 19.95 -12.99 -15.83
N LEU A 222 19.79 -13.54 -14.62
CA LEU A 222 18.69 -13.23 -13.73
C LEU A 222 19.11 -12.20 -12.68
N LEU A 223 18.27 -11.20 -12.47
CA LEU A 223 18.47 -10.19 -11.44
C LEU A 223 17.24 -10.09 -10.54
N CYS A 224 17.43 -10.17 -9.22
CA CYS A 224 16.37 -9.91 -8.26
C CYS A 224 16.31 -8.40 -7.95
N VAL A 225 15.25 -7.73 -8.41
CA VAL A 225 15.04 -6.29 -8.25
C VAL A 225 14.01 -6.03 -7.15
N PRO A 226 14.31 -5.19 -6.14
CA PRO A 226 13.38 -4.83 -5.08
C PRO A 226 12.46 -3.68 -5.53
N PHE A 227 11.32 -3.99 -6.13
CA PHE A 227 10.33 -2.97 -6.50
C PHE A 227 9.59 -2.46 -5.25
N LEU A 228 9.67 -1.16 -4.98
CA LEU A 228 8.96 -0.54 -3.87
C LEU A 228 7.61 0.00 -4.36
N ILE A 229 6.52 -0.57 -3.81
CA ILE A 229 5.15 -0.18 -4.16
C ILE A 229 4.51 0.53 -2.96
N GLY A 230 4.07 1.77 -3.17
CA GLY A 230 3.37 2.57 -2.16
C GLY A 230 1.88 2.69 -2.41
N PHE A 231 1.12 2.74 -1.32
CA PHE A 231 -0.31 2.99 -1.32
C PHE A 231 -0.69 3.98 -0.22
N GLN A 232 -1.55 4.94 -0.56
CA GLN A 232 -2.10 5.88 0.39
C GLN A 232 -3.53 6.28 0.03
N GLN A 233 -4.44 6.12 0.98
CA GLN A 233 -5.85 6.45 0.83
C GLN A 233 -6.45 6.83 2.18
N LEU A 234 -7.09 8.00 2.24
CA LEU A 234 -7.88 8.45 3.38
C LEU A 234 -9.34 8.08 3.10
N VAL A 235 -9.99 7.37 4.01
CA VAL A 235 -11.38 6.93 3.91
C VAL A 235 -12.20 7.63 4.99
N LYS A 236 -13.20 8.41 4.57
CA LYS A 236 -14.04 9.25 5.42
C LYS A 236 -15.48 8.75 5.50
N SER A 237 -16.02 8.25 4.39
CA SER A 237 -17.47 8.02 4.23
C SER A 237 -17.93 6.58 4.42
N THR A 238 -17.01 5.63 4.58
CA THR A 238 -17.32 4.20 4.70
C THR A 238 -16.27 3.48 5.55
N LEU A 239 -16.48 2.19 5.81
CA LEU A 239 -15.48 1.35 6.44
C LEU A 239 -14.23 1.19 5.55
N PRO A 240 -13.01 1.26 6.13
CA PRO A 240 -11.76 1.18 5.35
C PRO A 240 -11.61 -0.13 4.57
N GLU A 241 -12.12 -1.23 5.13
CA GLU A 241 -12.11 -2.54 4.50
C GLU A 241 -12.85 -2.56 3.17
N VAL A 242 -14.08 -2.04 3.17
CA VAL A 242 -14.91 -1.99 1.96
C VAL A 242 -14.27 -1.08 0.92
N ALA A 243 -13.90 0.14 1.32
CA ALA A 243 -13.34 1.14 0.42
C ALA A 243 -12.04 0.67 -0.26
N MET A 244 -11.08 0.15 0.51
CA MET A 244 -9.76 -0.21 -0.02
C MET A 244 -9.80 -1.52 -0.80
N LYS A 245 -10.65 -2.50 -0.44
CA LYS A 245 -10.84 -3.71 -1.27
C LYS A 245 -11.38 -3.34 -2.66
N HIS A 246 -12.36 -2.44 -2.73
CA HIS A 246 -12.86 -1.96 -4.02
C HIS A 246 -11.80 -1.20 -4.82
N THR A 247 -11.01 -0.33 -4.18
CA THR A 247 -9.90 0.34 -4.86
C THR A 247 -8.86 -0.66 -5.36
N GLY A 248 -8.49 -1.65 -4.55
CA GLY A 248 -7.56 -2.71 -4.94
C GLY A 248 -8.06 -3.50 -6.16
N SER A 249 -9.35 -3.87 -6.19
CA SER A 249 -9.95 -4.54 -7.35
C SER A 249 -9.93 -3.67 -8.62
N ARG A 250 -10.15 -2.35 -8.51
CA ARG A 250 -10.06 -1.43 -9.65
C ARG A 250 -8.63 -1.30 -10.18
N VAL A 251 -7.64 -1.22 -9.29
CA VAL A 251 -6.22 -1.17 -9.67
C VAL A 251 -5.78 -2.50 -10.28
N PHE A 252 -6.28 -3.63 -9.77
CA PHE A 252 -6.02 -4.95 -10.35
C PHE A 252 -6.56 -5.02 -11.79
N TRP A 253 -7.83 -4.65 -12.02
CA TRP A 253 -8.40 -4.66 -13.36
C TRP A 253 -7.74 -3.66 -14.31
N LEU A 254 -7.28 -2.51 -13.80
CA LEU A 254 -6.44 -1.60 -14.57
C LEU A 254 -5.14 -2.28 -14.99
N GLY A 255 -4.43 -2.94 -14.07
CA GLY A 255 -3.20 -3.68 -14.36
C GLY A 255 -3.43 -4.79 -15.40
N ALA A 256 -4.54 -5.53 -15.28
CA ALA A 256 -4.92 -6.56 -16.26
C ALA A 256 -5.14 -5.95 -17.65
N PHE A 257 -5.90 -4.85 -17.73
CA PHE A 257 -6.17 -4.15 -18.99
C PHE A 257 -4.90 -3.57 -19.62
N THR A 258 -4.05 -2.92 -18.81
CA THR A 258 -2.76 -2.38 -19.25
C THR A 258 -1.82 -3.49 -19.72
N LEU A 259 -1.77 -4.64 -19.03
CA LEU A 259 -0.97 -5.79 -19.45
C LEU A 259 -1.46 -6.37 -20.78
N THR A 260 -2.77 -6.51 -20.97
CA THR A 260 -3.34 -6.96 -22.26
C THR A 260 -2.96 -6.01 -23.39
N LEU A 261 -3.07 -4.69 -23.18
CA LEU A 261 -2.64 -3.70 -24.17
C LEU A 261 -1.13 -3.76 -24.43
N ALA A 262 -0.31 -3.96 -23.39
CA ALA A 262 1.14 -4.08 -23.52
C ALA A 262 1.53 -5.30 -24.37
N ILE A 263 0.87 -6.45 -24.16
CA ILE A 263 1.10 -7.66 -24.94
C ILE A 263 0.70 -7.44 -26.41
N THR A 264 -0.41 -6.76 -26.69
CA THR A 264 -0.78 -6.40 -28.08
C THR A 264 0.21 -5.41 -28.72
N GLY A 265 0.94 -4.65 -27.89
CA GLY A 265 2.03 -3.76 -28.31
C GLY A 265 3.20 -4.46 -28.97
N PHE A 266 3.30 -5.79 -28.88
CA PHE A 266 4.27 -6.58 -29.64
C PHE A 266 4.08 -6.41 -31.16
N TRP A 267 2.83 -6.33 -31.63
CA TRP A 267 2.52 -6.24 -33.06
C TRP A 267 2.52 -4.79 -33.58
N ALA A 268 2.32 -3.82 -32.69
CA ALA A 268 2.31 -2.41 -33.04
C ALA A 268 2.73 -1.54 -31.85
N SER A 269 3.87 -0.85 -32.00
CA SER A 269 4.51 -0.04 -30.96
C SER A 269 3.61 1.06 -30.37
N MET A 270 2.63 1.54 -31.14
CA MET A 270 1.65 2.54 -30.68
C MET A 270 0.85 2.06 -29.47
N PHE A 271 0.56 0.76 -29.36
CA PHE A 271 -0.17 0.21 -28.22
C PHE A 271 0.67 0.17 -26.94
N SER A 272 2.01 0.11 -27.04
CA SER A 272 2.91 0.19 -25.88
C SER A 272 2.84 1.56 -25.21
N ILE A 273 2.94 2.63 -26.02
CA ILE A 273 2.77 4.01 -25.54
C ILE A 273 1.36 4.20 -24.96
N ALA A 274 0.32 3.75 -25.69
CA ALA A 274 -1.05 3.83 -25.21
C ALA A 274 -1.25 3.08 -23.87
N ALA A 275 -0.69 1.88 -23.72
CA ALA A 275 -0.75 1.10 -22.50
C ALA A 275 -0.07 1.83 -21.32
N ALA A 276 1.09 2.45 -21.54
CA ALA A 276 1.77 3.25 -20.53
C ALA A 276 0.92 4.47 -20.10
N VAL A 277 0.34 5.21 -21.05
CA VAL A 277 -0.59 6.32 -20.77
C VAL A 277 -1.79 5.83 -19.95
N VAL A 278 -2.43 4.75 -20.40
CA VAL A 278 -3.59 4.14 -19.74
C VAL A 278 -3.24 3.73 -18.30
N GLY A 279 -2.07 3.13 -18.09
CA GLY A 279 -1.59 2.76 -16.76
C GLY A 279 -1.46 3.96 -15.83
N ILE A 280 -0.73 5.01 -16.24
CA ILE A 280 -0.50 6.22 -15.43
C ILE A 280 -1.82 6.97 -15.19
N VAL A 281 -2.51 7.33 -16.27
CA VAL A 281 -3.73 8.15 -16.22
C VAL A 281 -4.85 7.38 -15.52
N GLY A 282 -5.03 6.11 -15.83
CA GLY A 282 -6.01 5.25 -15.16
C GLY A 282 -5.74 5.16 -13.66
N ARG A 283 -4.48 5.02 -13.25
CA ARG A 283 -4.12 4.94 -11.83
C ARG A 283 -4.36 6.26 -11.10
N ALA A 284 -4.04 7.39 -11.74
CA ALA A 284 -4.34 8.73 -11.24
C ALA A 284 -5.85 8.94 -11.09
N TRP A 285 -6.60 8.57 -12.13
CA TRP A 285 -8.06 8.69 -12.21
C TRP A 285 -8.77 7.88 -11.13
N ILE A 286 -8.35 6.63 -10.87
CA ILE A 286 -8.91 5.82 -9.78
C ILE A 286 -8.77 6.53 -8.43
N GLY A 287 -7.59 7.12 -8.16
CA GLY A 287 -7.34 7.86 -6.92
C GLY A 287 -8.17 9.13 -6.82
N TYR A 288 -8.27 9.90 -7.91
CA TYR A 288 -9.09 11.11 -7.99
C TYR A 288 -10.57 10.80 -7.79
N ARG A 289 -11.11 9.82 -8.55
CA ARG A 289 -12.53 9.47 -8.52
C ARG A 289 -12.96 8.90 -7.17
N PHE A 290 -12.07 8.16 -6.49
CA PHE A 290 -12.31 7.74 -5.12
C PHE A 290 -12.41 8.96 -4.19
N ARG A 291 -11.43 9.87 -4.21
CA ARG A 291 -11.40 11.04 -3.34
C ARG A 291 -12.65 11.92 -3.54
N ALA A 292 -12.96 12.25 -4.79
CA ALA A 292 -14.15 13.03 -5.12
C ALA A 292 -15.46 12.33 -4.69
N GLY A 293 -15.53 11.00 -4.80
CA GLY A 293 -16.71 10.25 -4.36
C GLY A 293 -16.83 10.11 -2.85
N ASP A 294 -15.71 10.02 -2.12
CA ASP A 294 -15.65 9.94 -0.66
C ASP A 294 -15.96 11.30 -0.02
N ASP A 295 -15.48 12.39 -0.60
CA ASP A 295 -15.72 13.76 -0.13
C ASP A 295 -17.18 14.21 -0.36
N ALA A 296 -17.87 13.66 -1.35
CA ALA A 296 -19.28 13.96 -1.62
C ALA A 296 -20.26 13.26 -0.66
N LYS A 297 -19.80 12.27 0.12
CA LYS A 297 -20.63 11.48 1.03
C LYS A 297 -20.47 11.97 2.47
N PRO A 298 -21.48 11.76 3.35
CA PRO A 298 -21.35 12.09 4.76
C PRO A 298 -20.25 11.26 5.43
N TYR A 299 -19.64 11.82 6.48
CA TYR A 299 -18.68 11.11 7.31
C TYR A 299 -19.32 9.89 7.98
N PHE A 300 -18.64 8.74 7.89
CA PHE A 300 -19.05 7.51 8.55
C PHE A 300 -18.80 7.59 10.05
N PHE A 301 -17.59 7.99 10.44
CA PHE A 301 -17.16 8.14 11.82
C PHE A 301 -17.55 9.52 12.36
N LYS A 302 -18.85 9.72 12.56
CA LYS A 302 -19.41 10.94 13.16
C LYS A 302 -19.99 10.64 14.52
N ARG A 303 -20.14 11.69 15.34
CA ARG A 303 -20.87 11.61 16.61
C ARG A 303 -22.27 11.07 16.37
N GLN A 304 -22.67 10.11 17.21
CA GLN A 304 -23.98 9.48 17.15
C GLN A 304 -24.90 10.11 18.22
N PRO A 305 -26.21 10.21 17.95
CA PRO A 305 -27.16 10.70 18.95
C PRO A 305 -27.29 9.73 20.13
N ASN A 306 -27.24 8.43 19.85
CA ASN A 306 -27.31 7.36 20.83
C ASN A 306 -26.08 6.47 20.69
N GLY A 307 -25.38 6.21 21.79
CA GLY A 307 -24.17 5.40 21.79
C GLY A 307 -22.89 6.17 21.44
N VAL A 308 -21.75 5.48 21.60
CA VAL A 308 -20.42 6.00 21.26
C VAL A 308 -19.77 5.12 20.19
N MET A 309 -19.36 5.72 19.07
CA MET A 309 -18.78 5.00 17.94
C MET A 309 -17.30 4.72 18.12
N ILE A 310 -16.90 3.46 17.88
CA ILE A 310 -15.51 3.00 17.93
C ILE A 310 -14.78 3.46 16.66
N LEU A 311 -13.77 4.31 16.83
CA LEU A 311 -12.85 4.76 15.79
C LEU A 311 -11.59 3.90 15.71
N GLY A 312 -11.12 3.37 16.83
CA GLY A 312 -9.90 2.57 16.87
C GLY A 312 -9.91 1.56 18.00
N ILE A 313 -9.13 0.49 17.83
CA ILE A 313 -8.95 -0.54 18.86
C ILE A 313 -7.47 -0.83 18.96
N LEU A 314 -6.91 -0.74 20.17
CA LEU A 314 -5.51 -1.03 20.43
C LEU A 314 -5.26 -2.54 20.28
N PRO A 315 -4.21 -2.98 19.58
CA PRO A 315 -3.78 -4.37 19.53
C PRO A 315 -3.48 -4.90 20.94
N GLY A 316 -3.87 -6.14 21.21
CA GLY A 316 -3.65 -6.79 22.50
C GLY A 316 -4.51 -6.27 23.65
N SER A 317 -5.41 -5.31 23.41
CA SER A 317 -6.31 -4.76 24.42
C SER A 317 -7.48 -5.70 24.75
N PRO A 318 -8.16 -5.50 25.91
CA PRO A 318 -9.39 -6.20 26.23
C PRO A 318 -10.48 -6.06 25.16
N ALA A 319 -10.64 -4.88 24.55
CA ALA A 319 -11.58 -4.66 23.45
C ALA A 319 -11.32 -5.61 22.27
N ARG A 320 -10.05 -5.91 21.98
CA ARG A 320 -9.71 -6.89 20.94
C ARG A 320 -10.08 -8.32 21.35
N LYS A 321 -9.89 -8.69 22.63
CA LYS A 321 -10.31 -9.99 23.19
C LYS A 321 -11.84 -10.15 23.12
N LEU A 322 -12.58 -9.07 23.37
CA LEU A 322 -14.05 -8.98 23.25
C LEU A 322 -14.56 -8.97 21.80
N THR A 323 -13.67 -9.09 20.81
CA THR A 323 -13.99 -9.07 19.37
C THR A 323 -14.74 -7.82 18.92
N LEU A 324 -14.50 -6.68 19.58
CA LEU A 324 -15.01 -5.39 19.11
C LEU A 324 -14.36 -5.03 17.77
N GLN A 325 -15.10 -4.27 16.96
CA GLN A 325 -14.67 -3.86 15.63
C GLN A 325 -14.81 -2.34 15.45
N VAL A 326 -13.94 -1.80 14.59
CA VAL A 326 -14.00 -0.40 14.19
C VAL A 326 -15.29 -0.14 13.43
N GLY A 327 -16.00 0.93 13.79
CA GLY A 327 -17.29 1.31 13.22
C GLY A 327 -18.50 0.77 13.96
N GLU A 328 -18.33 -0.12 14.94
CA GLU A 328 -19.40 -0.50 15.87
C GLU A 328 -19.74 0.68 16.83
N ILE A 329 -20.97 0.69 17.35
CA ILE A 329 -21.44 1.70 18.30
C ILE A 329 -21.76 1.02 19.64
N VAL A 330 -21.12 1.45 20.72
CA VAL A 330 -21.47 0.98 22.07
C VAL A 330 -22.70 1.73 22.54
N LEU A 331 -23.80 1.02 22.82
CA LEU A 331 -25.05 1.58 23.30
C LEU A 331 -25.12 1.57 24.82
N LYS A 332 -24.74 0.44 25.46
CA LYS A 332 -24.76 0.28 26.91
C LYS A 332 -23.51 -0.39 27.45
N VAL A 333 -23.17 -0.02 28.68
CA VAL A 333 -22.13 -0.67 29.50
C VAL A 333 -22.76 -1.06 30.83
N ASN A 334 -22.69 -2.35 31.17
CA ASN A 334 -23.25 -2.89 32.41
C ASN A 334 -24.72 -2.50 32.63
N GLY A 335 -25.51 -2.44 31.55
CA GLY A 335 -26.92 -2.05 31.57
C GLY A 335 -27.19 -0.54 31.63
N THR A 336 -26.15 0.30 31.72
CA THR A 336 -26.28 1.77 31.68
C THR A 336 -26.10 2.28 30.25
N ASP A 337 -27.00 3.13 29.76
CA ASP A 337 -26.88 3.81 28.46
C ASP A 337 -25.67 4.77 28.44
N VAL A 338 -24.91 4.76 27.34
CA VAL A 338 -23.69 5.56 27.20
C VAL A 338 -23.71 6.36 25.90
N ASN A 339 -23.72 7.69 25.99
CA ASN A 339 -23.76 8.58 24.82
C ASN A 339 -22.50 9.43 24.67
N THR A 340 -21.55 9.30 25.59
CA THR A 340 -20.26 10.00 25.57
C THR A 340 -19.17 9.05 26.05
N GLU A 341 -17.94 9.31 25.63
CA GLU A 341 -16.75 8.59 26.10
C GLU A 341 -16.62 8.63 27.62
N ARG A 342 -16.91 9.79 28.24
CA ARG A 342 -16.90 9.93 29.70
C ARG A 342 -17.93 9.01 30.37
N ALA A 343 -19.16 8.98 29.87
CA ALA A 343 -20.20 8.11 30.39
C ALA A 343 -19.86 6.62 30.21
N PHE A 344 -19.18 6.27 29.11
CA PHE A 344 -18.66 4.93 28.88
C PHE A 344 -17.69 4.49 29.98
N TYR A 345 -16.67 5.31 30.29
CA TYR A 345 -15.70 4.96 31.32
C TYR A 345 -16.29 5.00 32.74
N GLU A 346 -17.18 5.96 33.04
CA GLU A 346 -17.91 5.99 34.32
C GLU A 346 -18.75 4.72 34.52
N ALA A 347 -19.44 4.24 33.47
CA ALA A 347 -20.24 3.02 33.53
C ALA A 347 -19.38 1.74 33.58
N LEU A 348 -18.18 1.76 32.99
CA LEU A 348 -17.20 0.67 33.06
C LEU A 348 -16.65 0.53 34.49
N GLN A 349 -16.30 1.64 35.14
CA GLN A 349 -15.74 1.65 36.49
C GLN A 349 -16.71 1.14 37.57
N LYS A 350 -18.03 1.19 37.34
CA LYS A 350 -19.03 0.60 38.24
C LYS A 350 -18.82 -0.90 38.48
N ASN A 351 -18.22 -1.62 37.52
CA ASN A 351 -17.91 -3.03 37.66
C ASN A 351 -16.52 -3.34 37.07
N GLY A 352 -15.48 -3.15 37.90
CA GLY A 352 -14.09 -3.24 37.46
C GLY A 352 -13.61 -4.65 37.09
N ALA A 353 -14.31 -5.70 37.54
CA ALA A 353 -13.93 -7.10 37.28
C ALA A 353 -14.66 -7.71 36.07
N TYR A 354 -15.78 -7.12 35.64
CA TYR A 354 -16.62 -7.68 34.60
C TYR A 354 -17.29 -6.59 33.77
N CYS A 355 -17.17 -6.70 32.45
CA CYS A 355 -17.81 -5.77 31.53
C CYS A 355 -18.79 -6.51 30.62
N LYS A 356 -20.03 -6.02 30.60
CA LYS A 356 -21.05 -6.40 29.62
C LYS A 356 -21.37 -5.20 28.74
N LEU A 357 -21.17 -5.35 27.44
CA LEU A 357 -21.42 -4.32 26.44
C LEU A 357 -22.61 -4.72 25.56
N GLU A 358 -23.50 -3.76 25.32
CA GLU A 358 -24.49 -3.82 24.24
C GLU A 358 -23.96 -2.95 23.10
N VAL A 359 -23.75 -3.56 21.93
CA VAL A 359 -23.07 -2.95 20.79
C VAL A 359 -23.92 -3.10 19.55
N LEU A 360 -24.11 -2.02 18.80
CA LEU A 360 -24.68 -2.06 17.46
C LEU A 360 -23.57 -2.39 16.46
N GLY A 361 -23.71 -3.53 15.78
CA GLY A 361 -22.79 -3.98 14.74
C GLY A 361 -22.80 -3.07 13.51
N THR A 362 -21.78 -3.19 12.67
CA THR A 362 -21.72 -2.45 11.39
C THR A 362 -22.80 -2.87 10.38
N ASN A 363 -23.44 -4.01 10.62
CA ASN A 363 -24.61 -4.51 9.89
C ASN A 363 -25.94 -3.94 10.41
N GLY A 364 -25.93 -3.18 11.51
CA GLY A 364 -27.14 -2.64 12.14
C GLY A 364 -27.84 -3.59 13.11
N GLU A 365 -27.23 -4.72 13.46
CA GLU A 365 -27.78 -5.67 14.42
C GLU A 365 -27.19 -5.45 15.82
N ASN A 366 -28.02 -5.60 16.86
CA ASN A 366 -27.54 -5.54 18.24
C ASN A 366 -26.78 -6.84 18.58
N ARG A 367 -25.61 -6.68 19.20
CA ARG A 367 -24.76 -7.74 19.70
C ARG A 367 -24.38 -7.46 21.15
N PHE A 368 -24.40 -8.51 21.97
CA PHE A 368 -23.85 -8.45 23.31
C PHE A 368 -22.45 -9.06 23.33
N THR A 369 -21.50 -8.36 23.95
CA THR A 369 -20.18 -8.92 24.25
C THR A 369 -19.88 -8.75 25.72
N GLN A 370 -19.22 -9.73 26.31
CA GLN A 370 -18.94 -9.73 27.74
C GLN A 370 -17.64 -10.45 28.04
N GLY A 371 -16.95 -10.01 29.10
CA GLY A 371 -15.71 -10.62 29.53
C GLY A 371 -15.24 -10.06 30.86
N ALA A 372 -14.38 -10.84 31.52
CA ALA A 372 -13.68 -10.40 32.72
C ALA A 372 -12.59 -9.39 32.36
N LEU A 373 -12.43 -8.37 33.21
CA LEU A 373 -11.31 -7.44 33.21
C LEU A 373 -10.34 -7.87 34.30
N TYR A 374 -9.06 -7.97 33.97
CA TYR A 374 -8.02 -8.38 34.92
C TYR A 374 -7.22 -7.18 35.44
N GLU A 375 -6.69 -7.27 36.67
CA GLU A 375 -5.71 -6.31 37.19
C GLU A 375 -4.47 -6.30 36.28
N GLY A 376 -4.26 -5.20 35.55
CA GLY A 376 -3.21 -5.04 34.54
C GLY A 376 -3.71 -4.93 33.09
N ASP A 377 -4.99 -5.21 32.84
CA ASP A 377 -5.61 -4.88 31.55
C ASP A 377 -5.69 -3.34 31.37
N HIS A 378 -5.78 -2.90 30.12
CA HIS A 378 -5.85 -1.48 29.81
C HIS A 378 -7.11 -0.86 30.43
N HIS A 379 -6.93 0.17 31.28
CA HIS A 379 -8.02 0.80 32.06
C HIS A 379 -9.15 1.36 31.17
N GLU A 380 -8.83 1.64 29.91
CA GLU A 380 -9.76 2.18 28.90
C GLU A 380 -10.27 1.11 27.91
N LEU A 381 -10.15 -0.18 28.24
CA LEU A 381 -10.39 -1.33 27.33
C LEU A 381 -9.54 -1.30 26.03
N GLY A 382 -8.75 -0.24 25.81
CA GLY A 382 -8.02 0.06 24.59
C GLY A 382 -8.92 0.42 23.42
N ILE A 383 -9.97 1.20 23.65
CA ILE A 383 -10.88 1.72 22.62
C ILE A 383 -10.55 3.20 22.37
N ILE A 384 -10.57 3.61 21.10
CA ILE A 384 -10.53 5.02 20.71
C ILE A 384 -11.87 5.38 20.11
N PHE A 385 -12.51 6.43 20.63
CA PHE A 385 -13.82 6.87 20.18
C PHE A 385 -13.74 8.01 19.17
N ALA A 386 -14.78 8.15 18.33
CA ALA A 386 -14.89 9.27 17.40
C ALA A 386 -15.27 10.60 18.07
N ASP A 387 -15.70 10.56 19.34
CA ASP A 387 -16.25 11.69 20.09
C ASP A 387 -15.22 12.37 21.02
N GLU A 388 -13.92 12.09 20.84
CA GLU A 388 -12.88 12.55 21.76
C GLU A 388 -12.86 14.09 21.88
N ALA A 389 -13.46 14.57 22.96
CA ALA A 389 -13.39 15.93 23.44
C ALA A 389 -12.07 16.12 24.20
N SER A 390 -10.93 15.85 23.55
CA SER A 390 -9.62 16.16 24.13
C SER A 390 -9.50 17.69 24.28
N GLY A 391 -9.80 18.22 25.46
CA GLY A 391 -9.06 19.23 26.23
C GLY A 391 -8.53 20.54 25.62
N TRP A 392 -8.90 20.97 24.40
CA TRP A 392 -8.41 22.24 23.83
C TRP A 392 -9.28 23.46 24.13
N GLU A 393 -10.38 23.33 24.87
CA GLU A 393 -11.22 24.46 25.30
C GLU A 393 -10.85 25.05 26.68
N GLN A 394 -9.83 24.52 27.37
CA GLN A 394 -9.41 25.04 28.68
C GLN A 394 -8.22 26.02 28.66
N TYR A 395 -7.72 26.43 27.49
CA TYR A 395 -6.62 27.42 27.38
C TYR A 395 -6.95 28.64 26.50
N GLN A 396 -8.23 28.98 26.30
CA GLN A 396 -8.63 30.23 25.66
C GLN A 396 -9.58 31.08 26.52
N VAL A 397 -9.40 31.05 27.84
CA VAL A 397 -9.99 32.07 28.72
C VAL A 397 -8.90 32.60 29.66
N SER A 398 -8.18 33.61 29.17
CA SER A 398 -7.79 34.83 29.90
C SER A 398 -6.96 35.70 28.96
#